data_AF-A0A950RHH5-F1
#
_entry.id   AF-A0A950RHH5-F1
#
_cell.length_a   1.000
_cell.length_b   1.000
_cell.length_c   1.000
_cell.angle_alpha   90.00
_cell.angle_beta   90.00
_cell.angle_gamma   90.00
#
_symmetry.space_group_name_H-M   'P 1'
#
loop_
_entity.id
_entity.type
_entity.pdbx_description
1 polymer ?
#
loop_
_entity_poly.entity_id
_entity_poly.type
_entity_poly.pdbx_seq_one_letter_code
_entity_poly.pdbx_strand_id
1 'polypeptide(L)'
;ATADMYGIVMGTSHQEPMLRAQGEFDRRYKGDLWNYATHPDVMEKFWREGVRRNRNYESLITIGMRGRNDSEMIPGATVEQSIALLEKIVAAQRKILAEEVNPDVTKVPQVWCLYKEVQEYYEHGLRVPDDVTLLWADDNWGDLRRVPTTAERKRKGGAGIYYHFDYVGGPRCYKWINTNPLGKIWEQMSQANRYGATRIWVVNVGDIKPMEVPMDFFFTMAWDPAGMTPDREHNFVRDWAIRTFGPEHADEIAELYNWYAAMNGRRKPELLNTSPDGIYSILNYDEADQVLSECQSAVARAKALAKQLPADQQDAYFELVLHPVKAMAIVNQLYILAGKNHLDAEQGRPEANAMATQVRALFDADAALTKQYNHELAGGKWDHMMDQTHLGYTSWGDPKENTLPPLQGVKPKGSARLGVAVEGMRGFWPRDDSATTRTGSTAKPEKPRWPTFDSVNQQRHYLDVFNRGTGDLEWAVTASQPWIVLETRKAGPNEARVWISIDWTKLTTTATARSMSRPAGSDPSASAFTLSTRTG
;
A
#
# COMPACT_ATOMS: atom_id res chain seq x y z
N ALA A 1 -8.72 -35.00 8.72
CA ALA A 1 -10.03 -35.52 9.18
C ALA A 1 -11.15 -34.56 8.83
N THR A 2 -11.38 -33.45 9.55
CA THR A 2 -12.49 -32.52 9.18
C THR A 2 -12.32 -31.94 7.78
N ALA A 3 -11.14 -31.42 7.42
CA ALA A 3 -10.88 -30.89 6.07
C ALA A 3 -11.22 -31.92 4.98
N ASP A 4 -10.69 -33.13 5.11
CA ASP A 4 -10.93 -34.26 4.22
C ASP A 4 -12.42 -34.63 4.11
N MET A 5 -13.15 -34.66 5.24
CA MET A 5 -14.60 -34.90 5.27
C MET A 5 -15.39 -33.86 4.47
N TYR A 6 -14.92 -32.61 4.44
CA TYR A 6 -15.53 -31.51 3.68
C TYR A 6 -15.01 -31.41 2.24
N GLY A 7 -14.06 -32.25 1.82
CA GLY A 7 -13.43 -32.19 0.50
C GLY A 7 -12.43 -31.04 0.34
N ILE A 8 -11.87 -30.52 1.44
CA ILE A 8 -10.84 -29.48 1.42
C ILE A 8 -9.46 -30.14 1.33
N VAL A 9 -8.82 -30.01 0.17
CA VAL A 9 -7.46 -30.50 -0.07
C VAL A 9 -6.47 -29.71 0.78
N MET A 10 -5.76 -30.38 1.68
CA MET A 10 -4.79 -29.74 2.55
C MET A 10 -3.40 -29.69 1.89
N GLY A 11 -2.72 -28.56 2.05
CA GLY A 11 -1.31 -28.41 1.71
C GLY A 11 -0.56 -27.70 2.85
N THR A 12 0.71 -27.44 2.64
CA THR A 12 1.57 -26.69 3.56
C THR A 12 2.34 -25.62 2.79
N SER A 13 2.84 -24.59 3.49
CA SER A 13 3.65 -23.56 2.85
C SER A 13 4.90 -24.18 2.20
N HIS A 14 5.52 -23.46 1.28
CA HIS A 14 6.63 -23.99 0.47
C HIS A 14 7.91 -24.34 1.25
N GLN A 15 8.03 -23.87 2.49
CA GLN A 15 9.13 -24.21 3.40
C GLN A 15 8.80 -25.36 4.36
N GLU A 16 7.58 -25.91 4.29
CA GLU A 16 7.04 -26.92 5.19
C GLU A 16 6.80 -28.24 4.43
N PRO A 17 7.87 -28.93 3.98
CA PRO A 17 7.73 -30.07 3.10
C PRO A 17 7.13 -31.29 3.83
N MET A 18 6.57 -32.21 3.06
CA MET A 18 6.19 -33.55 3.52
C MET A 18 5.11 -33.56 4.63
N LEU A 19 4.16 -32.62 4.54
CA LEU A 19 2.99 -32.49 5.44
C LEU A 19 3.40 -32.28 6.91
N ARG A 20 4.43 -31.45 7.11
CA ARG A 20 4.98 -31.08 8.41
C ARG A 20 5.04 -29.56 8.56
N ALA A 21 4.33 -29.04 9.55
CA ALA A 21 4.45 -27.64 9.91
C ALA A 21 5.79 -27.36 10.62
N GLN A 22 6.37 -26.16 10.44
CA GLN A 22 7.63 -25.76 11.08
C GLN A 22 7.54 -25.87 12.61
N GLY A 23 6.40 -25.48 13.18
CA GLY A 23 6.15 -25.58 14.62
C GLY A 23 6.16 -27.01 15.17
N GLU A 24 5.97 -28.05 14.33
CA GLU A 24 6.15 -29.45 14.77
C GLU A 24 7.63 -29.80 14.98
N PHE A 25 8.51 -29.25 14.14
CA PHE A 25 9.95 -29.44 14.28
C PHE A 25 10.46 -28.70 15.52
N ASP A 26 10.09 -27.42 15.67
CA ASP A 26 10.56 -26.55 16.75
C ASP A 26 10.17 -27.05 18.16
N ARG A 27 9.06 -27.80 18.28
CA ARG A 27 8.65 -28.42 19.54
C ARG A 27 9.47 -29.65 19.92
N ARG A 28 10.11 -30.32 18.95
CA ARG A 28 10.78 -31.62 19.15
C ARG A 28 12.29 -31.53 19.04
N TYR A 29 12.79 -30.60 18.23
CA TYR A 29 14.18 -30.51 17.84
C TYR A 29 14.70 -29.09 18.04
N LYS A 30 16.01 -29.00 18.28
CA LYS A 30 16.71 -27.72 18.20
C LYS A 30 16.82 -27.31 16.73
N GLY A 31 16.74 -26.01 16.47
CA GLY A 31 16.64 -25.48 15.11
C GLY A 31 17.86 -25.70 14.22
N ASP A 32 19.04 -25.89 14.81
CA ASP A 32 20.28 -26.26 14.11
C ASP A 32 20.21 -27.64 13.45
N LEU A 33 19.30 -28.51 13.91
CA LEU A 33 19.02 -29.80 13.29
C LEU A 33 18.21 -29.70 11.99
N TRP A 34 17.68 -28.52 11.64
CA TRP A 34 17.01 -28.27 10.35
C TRP A 34 18.06 -28.09 9.25
N ASN A 35 18.80 -29.15 8.94
CA ASN A 35 19.86 -29.13 7.95
C ASN A 35 20.04 -30.53 7.35
N TYR A 36 19.64 -30.72 6.09
CA TYR A 36 19.76 -32.02 5.42
C TYR A 36 21.21 -32.37 5.04
N ALA A 37 22.09 -31.38 4.90
CA ALA A 37 23.49 -31.64 4.60
C ALA A 37 24.21 -32.33 5.77
N THR A 38 23.87 -31.97 7.01
CA THR A 38 24.49 -32.50 8.24
C THR A 38 23.63 -33.51 8.99
N HIS A 39 22.30 -33.47 8.86
CA HIS A 39 21.34 -34.31 9.61
C HIS A 39 20.26 -34.95 8.71
N PRO A 40 20.64 -35.66 7.62
CA PRO A 40 19.66 -36.25 6.70
C PRO A 40 18.76 -37.31 7.37
N ASP A 41 19.28 -38.07 8.33
CA ASP A 41 18.55 -39.09 9.08
C ASP A 41 17.43 -38.49 9.95
N VAL A 42 17.70 -37.36 10.60
CA VAL A 42 16.71 -36.63 11.39
C VAL A 42 15.60 -36.10 10.48
N MET A 43 15.96 -35.48 9.36
CA MET A 43 15.01 -34.90 8.41
C MET A 43 14.13 -35.98 7.75
N GLU A 44 14.73 -37.07 7.25
CA GLU A 44 13.97 -38.15 6.61
C GLU A 44 13.03 -38.86 7.57
N LYS A 45 13.46 -39.10 8.82
CA LYS A 45 12.58 -39.67 9.85
C LYS A 45 11.40 -38.74 10.13
N PHE A 46 11.67 -37.44 10.27
CA PHE A 46 10.64 -36.44 10.51
C PHE A 46 9.63 -36.38 9.37
N TRP A 47 10.09 -36.33 8.11
CA TRP A 47 9.22 -36.34 6.92
C TRP A 47 8.39 -37.61 6.79
N ARG A 48 9.02 -38.80 6.95
CA ARG A 48 8.33 -40.09 6.85
C ARG A 48 7.18 -40.22 7.84
N GLU A 49 7.41 -39.83 9.09
CA GLU A 49 6.37 -39.82 10.11
C GLU A 49 5.22 -38.86 9.75
N GLY A 50 5.51 -37.71 9.12
CA GLY A 50 4.50 -36.72 8.69
C GLY A 50 3.62 -37.22 7.55
N VAL A 51 4.24 -37.82 6.54
CA VAL A 51 3.55 -38.47 5.41
C VAL A 51 2.70 -39.63 5.92
N ARG A 52 3.27 -40.53 6.73
CA ARG A 52 2.55 -41.70 7.26
C ARG A 52 1.31 -41.30 8.07
N ARG A 53 1.41 -40.21 8.85
CA ARG A 53 0.29 -39.68 9.64
C ARG A 53 -0.87 -39.21 8.75
N ASN A 54 -0.58 -38.65 7.59
CA ASN A 54 -1.56 -37.99 6.73
C ASN A 54 -1.94 -38.79 5.47
N ARG A 55 -1.32 -39.95 5.22
CA ARG A 55 -1.46 -40.74 3.98
C ARG A 55 -2.90 -41.14 3.58
N ASN A 56 -3.82 -41.11 4.54
CA ASN A 56 -5.22 -41.49 4.32
C ASN A 56 -6.13 -40.27 4.02
N TYR A 57 -5.57 -39.06 3.98
CA TYR A 57 -6.31 -37.84 3.67
C TYR A 57 -5.89 -37.29 2.32
N GLU A 58 -6.81 -36.60 1.64
CA GLU A 58 -6.48 -35.88 0.42
C GLU A 58 -5.53 -34.72 0.74
N SER A 59 -4.36 -34.70 0.07
CA SER A 59 -3.32 -33.72 0.34
C SER A 59 -2.49 -33.40 -0.90
N LEU A 60 -2.10 -32.14 -1.02
CA LEU A 60 -1.08 -31.69 -1.95
C LEU A 60 0.27 -31.61 -1.22
N ILE A 61 1.20 -32.48 -1.57
CA ILE A 61 2.45 -32.63 -0.81
C ILE A 61 3.50 -31.65 -1.32
N THR A 62 3.87 -30.69 -0.48
CA THR A 62 5.03 -29.83 -0.71
C THR A 62 6.32 -30.65 -0.64
N ILE A 63 7.14 -30.54 -1.69
CA ILE A 63 8.47 -31.16 -1.77
C ILE A 63 9.56 -30.10 -1.97
N GLY A 64 10.82 -30.51 -1.88
CA GLY A 64 11.97 -29.61 -1.75
C GLY A 64 12.24 -29.26 -0.29
N MET A 65 13.12 -28.29 -0.07
CA MET A 65 13.44 -27.79 1.27
C MET A 65 14.00 -26.37 1.13
N ARG A 66 13.66 -25.50 2.08
CA ARG A 66 14.38 -24.25 2.34
C ARG A 66 14.97 -24.29 3.74
N GLY A 67 15.86 -23.34 4.04
CA GLY A 67 16.35 -23.13 5.39
C GLY A 67 15.22 -22.74 6.34
N ARG A 68 15.49 -22.84 7.64
CA ARG A 68 14.51 -22.53 8.70
C ARG A 68 14.10 -21.06 8.60
N ASN A 69 12.82 -20.74 8.86
CA ASN A 69 12.28 -19.38 8.83
C ASN A 69 12.55 -18.64 7.49
N ASP A 70 12.28 -19.33 6.38
CA ASP A 70 12.38 -18.79 5.02
C ASP A 70 13.79 -18.39 4.56
N SER A 71 14.82 -18.96 5.21
CA SER A 71 16.23 -18.70 4.91
C SER A 71 16.78 -19.65 3.83
N GLU A 72 17.99 -19.34 3.34
CA GLU A 72 18.74 -20.25 2.47
C GLU A 72 19.07 -21.56 3.19
N MET A 73 19.06 -22.69 2.46
CA MET A 73 19.38 -24.00 3.05
C MET A 73 20.82 -24.09 3.58
N ILE A 74 21.76 -23.51 2.83
CA ILE A 74 23.18 -23.44 3.19
C ILE A 74 23.65 -22.02 2.91
N PRO A 75 23.85 -21.21 3.96
CA PRO A 75 24.36 -19.84 3.80
C PRO A 75 25.69 -19.84 3.04
N GLY A 76 25.74 -19.08 1.94
CA GLY A 76 26.96 -18.90 1.13
C GLY A 76 27.36 -20.08 0.23
N ALA A 77 26.48 -21.07 0.04
CA ALA A 77 26.72 -22.12 -0.94
C ALA A 77 26.63 -21.59 -2.38
N THR A 78 27.38 -22.21 -3.28
CA THR A 78 27.24 -21.98 -4.73
C THR A 78 25.89 -22.51 -5.24
N VAL A 79 25.45 -22.01 -6.39
CA VAL A 79 24.23 -22.49 -7.06
C VAL A 79 24.32 -24.00 -7.32
N GLU A 80 25.46 -24.48 -7.79
CA GLU A 80 25.68 -25.90 -8.11
C GLU A 80 25.60 -26.80 -6.87
N GLN A 81 26.16 -26.36 -5.74
CA GLN A 81 26.06 -27.09 -4.46
C GLN A 81 24.62 -27.15 -3.96
N SER A 82 23.89 -26.05 -4.10
CA SER A 82 22.48 -25.96 -3.69
C SER A 82 21.59 -26.85 -4.56
N ILE A 83 21.82 -26.87 -5.88
CA ILE A 83 21.16 -27.76 -6.83
C ILE A 83 21.40 -29.23 -6.46
N ALA A 84 22.66 -29.63 -6.27
CA ALA A 84 23.00 -31.02 -5.95
C ALA A 84 22.35 -31.50 -4.63
N LEU A 85 22.27 -30.61 -3.63
CA LEU A 85 21.59 -30.93 -2.37
C LEU A 85 20.08 -31.07 -2.57
N LEU A 86 19.43 -30.17 -3.31
CA LEU A 86 17.99 -30.24 -3.59
C LEU A 86 17.61 -31.50 -4.35
N GLU A 87 18.40 -31.90 -5.35
CA GLU A 87 18.17 -33.14 -6.09
C GLU A 87 18.23 -34.37 -5.16
N LYS A 88 19.19 -34.40 -4.22
CA LYS A 88 19.28 -35.45 -3.20
C LYS A 88 18.06 -35.46 -2.27
N ILE A 89 17.65 -34.28 -1.80
CA ILE A 89 16.48 -34.11 -0.91
C ILE A 89 15.21 -34.62 -1.59
N VAL A 90 14.95 -34.17 -2.82
CA VAL A 90 13.74 -34.54 -3.57
C VAL A 90 13.73 -36.03 -3.90
N ALA A 91 14.89 -36.63 -4.21
CA ALA A 91 14.99 -38.08 -4.41
C ALA A 91 14.61 -38.85 -3.12
N ALA A 92 15.09 -38.42 -1.96
CA ALA A 92 14.76 -39.03 -0.67
C ALA A 92 13.27 -38.85 -0.33
N GLN A 93 12.72 -37.66 -0.54
CA GLN A 93 11.31 -37.37 -0.34
C GLN A 93 10.41 -38.24 -1.23
N ARG A 94 10.72 -38.35 -2.53
CA ARG A 94 9.95 -39.19 -3.46
C ARG A 94 10.05 -40.67 -3.11
N LYS A 95 11.18 -41.15 -2.61
CA LYS A 95 11.29 -42.51 -2.06
C LYS A 95 10.35 -42.73 -0.87
N ILE A 96 10.30 -41.78 0.07
CA ILE A 96 9.38 -41.82 1.20
C ILE A 96 7.92 -41.87 0.71
N LEU A 97 7.54 -41.04 -0.26
CA LEU A 97 6.19 -41.04 -0.83
C LEU A 97 5.84 -42.37 -1.50
N ALA A 98 6.79 -42.96 -2.24
CA ALA A 98 6.61 -44.25 -2.89
C ALA A 98 6.35 -45.38 -1.87
N GLU A 99 7.07 -45.36 -0.74
CA GLU A 99 6.97 -46.38 0.30
C GLU A 99 5.76 -46.20 1.22
N GLU A 100 5.36 -44.97 1.53
CA GLU A 100 4.32 -44.68 2.53
C GLU A 100 2.94 -44.38 1.96
N VAL A 101 2.84 -43.94 0.70
CA VAL A 101 1.59 -43.47 0.08
C VAL A 101 1.22 -44.32 -1.14
N ASN A 102 2.05 -44.33 -2.18
CA ASN A 102 1.76 -45.06 -3.42
C ASN A 102 3.06 -45.46 -4.14
N PRO A 103 3.31 -46.76 -4.41
CA PRO A 103 4.51 -47.22 -5.11
C PRO A 103 4.77 -46.52 -6.45
N ASP A 104 3.70 -46.08 -7.12
CA ASP A 104 3.80 -45.16 -8.24
C ASP A 104 3.70 -43.71 -7.73
N VAL A 105 4.86 -43.14 -7.43
CA VAL A 105 4.96 -41.76 -6.90
C VAL A 105 4.38 -40.72 -7.85
N THR A 106 4.23 -41.01 -9.15
CA THR A 106 3.63 -40.08 -10.12
C THR A 106 2.12 -39.93 -9.95
N LYS A 107 1.49 -40.79 -9.16
CA LYS A 107 0.07 -40.70 -8.76
C LYS A 107 -0.13 -39.92 -7.46
N VAL A 108 0.94 -39.49 -6.79
CA VAL A 108 0.88 -38.71 -5.55
C VAL A 108 0.99 -37.22 -5.90
N PRO A 109 -0.05 -36.39 -5.66
CA PRO A 109 0.00 -34.96 -5.95
C PRO A 109 1.13 -34.27 -5.19
N GLN A 110 2.04 -33.66 -5.94
CA GLN A 110 3.22 -32.98 -5.43
C GLN A 110 3.31 -31.57 -5.99
N VAL A 111 3.80 -30.65 -5.15
CA VAL A 111 4.06 -29.26 -5.54
C VAL A 111 5.45 -28.84 -5.06
N TRP A 112 6.14 -28.09 -5.90
CA TRP A 112 7.40 -27.44 -5.53
C TRP A 112 7.33 -25.96 -5.89
N CYS A 113 7.39 -25.10 -4.87
CA CYS A 113 7.45 -23.67 -5.08
C CYS A 113 8.87 -23.23 -5.42
N LEU A 114 9.02 -22.60 -6.58
CA LEU A 114 10.28 -22.05 -7.06
C LEU A 114 10.34 -20.58 -6.65
N TYR A 115 10.66 -20.36 -5.39
CA TYR A 115 10.59 -19.04 -4.74
C TYR A 115 11.99 -18.52 -4.39
N LYS A 116 12.21 -17.22 -4.62
CA LYS A 116 13.50 -16.53 -4.41
C LYS A 116 14.67 -17.28 -5.08
N GLU A 117 15.66 -17.74 -4.30
CA GLU A 117 16.86 -18.42 -4.79
C GLU A 117 16.55 -19.74 -5.51
N VAL A 118 15.46 -20.42 -5.16
CA VAL A 118 15.10 -21.70 -5.80
C VAL A 118 14.67 -21.49 -7.26
N GLN A 119 14.12 -20.31 -7.59
CA GLN A 119 13.87 -19.95 -8.98
C GLN A 119 15.17 -19.84 -9.77
N GLU A 120 16.19 -19.21 -9.20
CA GLU A 120 17.52 -19.08 -9.82
C GLU A 120 18.13 -20.47 -10.06
N TYR A 121 17.99 -21.39 -9.10
CA TYR A 121 18.49 -22.77 -9.25
C TYR A 121 17.81 -23.50 -10.42
N TYR A 122 16.49 -23.30 -10.60
CA TYR A 122 15.75 -23.84 -11.74
C TYR A 122 16.25 -23.31 -13.08
N GLU A 123 16.50 -22.01 -13.17
CA GLU A 123 17.04 -21.36 -14.37
C GLU A 123 18.48 -21.81 -14.68
N HIS A 124 19.23 -22.23 -13.67
CA HIS A 124 20.59 -22.79 -13.78
C HIS A 124 20.64 -24.33 -13.88
N GLY A 125 19.51 -24.98 -14.13
CA GLY A 125 19.46 -26.39 -14.51
C GLY A 125 19.01 -27.38 -13.43
N LEU A 126 18.48 -26.91 -12.30
CA LEU A 126 17.81 -27.78 -11.33
C LEU A 126 16.67 -28.57 -12.02
N ARG A 127 16.75 -29.90 -11.97
CA ARG A 127 15.76 -30.77 -12.61
C ARG A 127 14.60 -31.04 -11.68
N VAL A 128 13.40 -30.60 -12.08
CA VAL A 128 12.15 -30.93 -11.38
C VAL A 128 11.44 -32.09 -12.10
N PRO A 129 11.09 -33.19 -11.40
CA PRO A 129 10.36 -34.32 -12.00
C PRO A 129 9.08 -33.87 -12.72
N ASP A 130 8.78 -34.45 -13.87
CA ASP A 130 7.77 -33.94 -14.82
C ASP A 130 6.32 -33.90 -14.24
N ASP A 131 6.00 -34.81 -13.33
CA ASP A 131 4.70 -34.93 -12.65
C ASP A 131 4.50 -33.91 -11.50
N VAL A 132 5.57 -33.25 -11.05
CA VAL A 132 5.50 -32.27 -9.96
C VAL A 132 5.00 -30.92 -10.49
N THR A 133 3.99 -30.36 -9.82
CA THR A 133 3.47 -29.03 -10.14
C THR A 133 4.51 -27.96 -9.78
N LEU A 134 4.84 -27.09 -10.73
CA LEU A 134 5.66 -25.91 -10.46
C LEU A 134 4.79 -24.80 -9.90
N LEU A 135 5.02 -24.38 -8.66
CA LEU A 135 4.31 -23.25 -8.06
C LEU A 135 5.18 -21.99 -8.20
N TRP A 136 4.72 -21.04 -9.03
CA TRP A 136 5.37 -19.75 -9.20
C TRP A 136 4.81 -18.77 -8.19
N ALA A 137 5.67 -18.04 -7.52
CA ALA A 137 5.25 -17.00 -6.60
C ALA A 137 5.30 -15.61 -7.25
N ASP A 138 4.48 -14.71 -6.74
CA ASP A 138 4.69 -13.27 -6.94
C ASP A 138 5.96 -12.79 -6.18
N ASP A 139 6.21 -11.49 -6.26
CA ASP A 139 7.30 -10.80 -5.56
C ASP A 139 6.96 -10.43 -4.11
N ASN A 140 5.88 -11.00 -3.56
CA ASN A 140 5.22 -10.66 -2.30
C ASN A 140 4.47 -9.33 -2.29
N TRP A 141 4.31 -8.67 -3.44
CA TRP A 141 3.57 -7.40 -3.58
C TRP A 141 2.49 -7.47 -4.65
N GLY A 142 2.13 -8.69 -5.07
CA GLY A 142 1.14 -8.94 -6.10
C GLY A 142 1.67 -8.71 -7.51
N ASP A 143 2.98 -8.84 -7.75
CA ASP A 143 3.54 -8.87 -9.11
C ASP A 143 4.17 -10.23 -9.41
N LEU A 144 3.62 -10.93 -10.40
CA LEU A 144 4.10 -12.25 -10.82
C LEU A 144 5.54 -12.14 -11.31
N ARG A 145 6.45 -12.85 -10.63
CA ARG A 145 7.88 -12.88 -10.99
C ARG A 145 8.13 -13.64 -12.29
N ARG A 146 7.32 -14.67 -12.53
CA ARG A 146 7.46 -15.61 -13.63
C ARG A 146 6.14 -16.27 -13.95
N VAL A 147 5.98 -16.62 -15.22
CA VAL A 147 4.91 -17.47 -15.74
C VAL A 147 5.50 -18.57 -16.63
N PRO A 148 4.80 -19.70 -16.85
CA PRO A 148 5.36 -20.82 -17.59
C PRO A 148 5.77 -20.48 -19.03
N THR A 149 6.96 -20.95 -19.41
CA THR A 149 7.41 -20.93 -20.82
C THR A 149 6.62 -21.92 -21.68
N THR A 150 6.71 -21.78 -23.00
CA THR A 150 6.09 -22.73 -23.95
C THR A 150 6.53 -24.18 -23.72
N ALA A 151 7.77 -24.41 -23.29
CA ALA A 151 8.26 -25.75 -22.98
C ALA A 151 7.71 -26.27 -21.65
N GLU A 152 7.70 -25.43 -20.61
CA GLU A 152 7.18 -25.79 -19.28
C GLU A 152 5.69 -26.11 -19.28
N ARG A 153 4.90 -25.47 -20.16
CA ARG A 153 3.47 -25.77 -20.34
C ARG A 153 3.19 -27.22 -20.79
N LYS A 154 4.20 -27.94 -21.26
CA LYS A 154 4.07 -29.34 -21.68
C LYS A 154 4.30 -30.34 -20.53
N ARG A 155 4.74 -29.87 -19.36
CA ARG A 155 4.99 -30.73 -18.18
C ARG A 155 3.67 -31.31 -17.67
N LYS A 156 3.68 -32.59 -17.29
CA LYS A 156 2.48 -33.27 -16.79
C LYS A 156 1.92 -32.67 -15.50
N GLY A 157 2.81 -32.24 -14.60
CA GLY A 157 2.42 -31.56 -13.36
C GLY A 157 1.78 -30.19 -13.58
N GLY A 158 2.01 -29.56 -14.74
CA GLY A 158 1.58 -28.18 -15.00
C GLY A 158 2.24 -27.17 -14.05
N ALA A 159 1.58 -26.04 -13.86
CA ALA A 159 2.04 -24.97 -12.99
C ALA A 159 0.89 -24.27 -12.26
N GLY A 160 1.22 -23.57 -11.18
CA GLY A 160 0.30 -22.76 -10.39
C GLY A 160 0.91 -21.45 -9.92
N ILE A 161 0.14 -20.65 -9.19
CA ILE A 161 0.50 -19.36 -8.63
C ILE A 161 0.32 -19.35 -7.11
N TYR A 162 1.31 -18.82 -6.40
CA TYR A 162 1.21 -18.32 -5.03
C TYR A 162 1.26 -16.79 -5.03
N TYR A 163 0.17 -16.15 -4.61
CA TYR A 163 -0.03 -14.69 -4.65
C TYR A 163 -0.12 -14.11 -3.23
N HIS A 164 0.10 -12.81 -3.04
CA HIS A 164 -0.02 -12.16 -1.74
C HIS A 164 -1.06 -11.02 -1.72
N PHE A 165 -1.95 -11.07 -0.72
CA PHE A 165 -2.76 -9.93 -0.25
C PHE A 165 -2.24 -9.36 1.07
N ASP A 166 -1.32 -10.07 1.72
CA ASP A 166 -0.70 -9.75 3.01
C ASP A 166 0.76 -10.21 3.00
N TYR A 167 1.67 -9.48 3.67
CA TYR A 167 3.06 -9.89 3.74
C TYR A 167 3.84 -9.39 4.96
N VAL A 168 4.67 -10.29 5.51
CA VAL A 168 5.70 -10.01 6.51
C VAL A 168 7.08 -10.02 5.84
N GLY A 169 7.64 -8.84 5.54
CA GLY A 169 8.98 -8.75 4.97
C GLY A 169 9.30 -7.39 4.34
N GLY A 170 10.37 -7.35 3.55
CA GLY A 170 10.84 -6.14 2.88
C GLY A 170 10.02 -5.73 1.64
N PRO A 171 10.10 -4.44 1.21
CA PRO A 171 10.75 -3.32 1.91
C PRO A 171 10.04 -2.90 3.20
N ARG A 172 8.77 -3.28 3.39
CA ARG A 172 7.99 -3.10 4.63
C ARG A 172 6.78 -4.04 4.66
N CYS A 173 6.42 -4.55 5.83
CA CYS A 173 5.21 -5.34 5.99
C CYS A 173 3.96 -4.53 5.61
N TYR A 174 2.95 -5.21 5.09
CA TYR A 174 1.59 -4.67 4.95
C TYR A 174 0.62 -5.73 5.46
N LYS A 175 -0.06 -5.42 6.56
CA LYS A 175 -0.74 -6.42 7.41
C LYS A 175 -2.12 -6.00 7.92
N TRP A 176 -2.44 -4.71 7.83
CA TRP A 176 -3.54 -4.16 8.61
C TRP A 176 -4.91 -4.24 7.94
N ILE A 177 -5.03 -3.71 6.72
CA ILE A 177 -6.30 -3.67 5.96
C ILE A 177 -6.08 -4.07 4.50
N ASN A 178 -7.16 -4.33 3.76
CA ASN A 178 -7.06 -4.62 2.34
C ASN A 178 -6.37 -3.50 1.56
N THR A 179 -5.31 -3.86 0.85
CA THR A 179 -4.54 -2.96 0.00
C THR A 179 -4.38 -3.44 -1.44
N ASN A 180 -5.32 -4.26 -1.91
CA ASN A 180 -5.24 -5.03 -3.15
C ASN A 180 -6.39 -4.64 -4.10
N PRO A 181 -6.17 -3.65 -5.00
CA PRO A 181 -7.15 -3.28 -6.02
C PRO A 181 -7.47 -4.44 -6.96
N LEU A 182 -8.75 -4.66 -7.27
CA LEU A 182 -9.19 -5.81 -8.07
C LEU A 182 -8.61 -5.79 -9.49
N GLY A 183 -8.49 -4.62 -10.12
CA GLY A 183 -7.87 -4.50 -11.44
C GLY A 183 -6.42 -4.99 -11.51
N LYS A 184 -5.63 -4.81 -10.43
CA LYS A 184 -4.27 -5.37 -10.35
C LYS A 184 -4.29 -6.89 -10.26
N ILE A 185 -5.16 -7.43 -9.41
CA ILE A 185 -5.33 -8.89 -9.26
C ILE A 185 -5.75 -9.49 -10.60
N TRP A 186 -6.73 -8.90 -11.28
CA TRP A 186 -7.22 -9.35 -12.57
C TRP A 186 -6.13 -9.37 -13.63
N GLU A 187 -5.36 -8.29 -13.74
CA GLU A 187 -4.30 -8.15 -14.74
C GLU A 187 -3.26 -9.27 -14.55
N GLN A 188 -2.77 -9.45 -13.34
CA GLN A 188 -1.75 -10.45 -12.98
C GLN A 188 -2.27 -11.88 -13.16
N MET A 189 -3.43 -12.20 -12.58
CA MET A 189 -3.99 -13.55 -12.63
C MET A 189 -4.51 -13.92 -14.03
N SER A 190 -4.88 -12.94 -14.86
CA SER A 190 -5.18 -13.17 -16.27
C SER A 190 -3.93 -13.62 -17.04
N GLN A 191 -2.75 -13.05 -16.73
CA GLN A 191 -1.49 -13.52 -17.30
C GLN A 191 -1.20 -14.96 -16.87
N ALA A 192 -1.35 -15.29 -15.58
CA ALA A 192 -1.18 -16.66 -15.09
C ALA A 192 -2.04 -17.67 -15.86
N ASN A 193 -3.33 -17.36 -16.07
CA ASN A 193 -4.23 -18.22 -16.84
C ASN A 193 -3.77 -18.37 -18.30
N ARG A 194 -3.48 -17.26 -19.00
CA ARG A 194 -3.05 -17.27 -20.41
C ARG A 194 -1.74 -18.02 -20.63
N TYR A 195 -0.86 -18.03 -19.63
CA TYR A 195 0.43 -18.72 -19.69
C TYR A 195 0.37 -20.15 -19.13
N GLY A 196 -0.82 -20.66 -18.79
CA GLY A 196 -1.04 -22.07 -18.42
C GLY A 196 -0.66 -22.42 -16.98
N ALA A 197 -0.56 -21.43 -16.08
CA ALA A 197 -0.39 -21.66 -14.65
C ALA A 197 -1.75 -21.86 -13.97
N THR A 198 -2.49 -22.90 -14.34
CA THR A 198 -3.90 -23.10 -13.96
C THR A 198 -4.12 -24.25 -12.96
N ARG A 199 -3.06 -24.95 -12.54
CA ARG A 199 -3.19 -26.14 -11.68
C ARG A 199 -3.56 -25.79 -10.25
N ILE A 200 -2.98 -24.73 -9.70
CA ILE A 200 -3.16 -24.27 -8.33
C ILE A 200 -3.10 -22.76 -8.33
N TRP A 201 -4.13 -22.08 -7.81
CA TRP A 201 -4.03 -20.68 -7.41
C TRP A 201 -4.26 -20.62 -5.90
N VAL A 202 -3.26 -20.12 -5.17
CA VAL A 202 -3.32 -19.92 -3.72
C VAL A 202 -2.89 -18.49 -3.41
N VAL A 203 -3.53 -17.85 -2.45
CA VAL A 203 -3.25 -16.49 -2.05
C VAL A 203 -3.04 -16.39 -0.55
N ASN A 204 -2.00 -15.69 -0.12
CA ASN A 204 -1.81 -15.31 1.27
C ASN A 204 -2.80 -14.19 1.62
N VAL A 205 -3.71 -14.47 2.56
CA VAL A 205 -4.78 -13.56 2.97
C VAL A 205 -4.55 -12.96 4.36
N GLY A 206 -3.37 -13.15 4.95
CA GLY A 206 -3.09 -12.75 6.32
C GLY A 206 -4.09 -13.38 7.29
N ASP A 207 -4.74 -12.52 8.08
CA ASP A 207 -5.73 -12.90 9.09
C ASP A 207 -7.15 -13.16 8.52
N ILE A 208 -7.29 -13.32 7.20
CA ILE A 208 -8.55 -13.49 6.45
C ILE A 208 -9.37 -12.19 6.39
N LYS A 209 -9.77 -11.61 7.52
CA LYS A 209 -10.39 -10.27 7.52
C LYS A 209 -9.27 -9.22 7.61
N PRO A 210 -9.38 -8.07 6.91
CA PRO A 210 -10.52 -7.63 6.10
C PRO A 210 -10.31 -7.82 4.58
N MET A 211 -9.99 -9.06 4.13
CA MET A 211 -9.70 -9.40 2.72
C MET A 211 -10.90 -10.04 2.00
N GLU A 212 -12.13 -9.90 2.49
CA GLU A 212 -13.30 -10.65 2.02
C GLU A 212 -13.57 -10.42 0.53
N VAL A 213 -13.59 -9.17 0.07
CA VAL A 213 -13.88 -8.81 -1.32
C VAL A 213 -12.79 -9.24 -2.30
N PRO A 214 -11.48 -8.97 -2.08
CA PRO A 214 -10.44 -9.48 -2.97
C PRO A 214 -10.33 -11.01 -2.93
N MET A 215 -10.68 -11.67 -1.82
CA MET A 215 -10.79 -13.13 -1.75
C MET A 215 -11.95 -13.66 -2.62
N ASP A 216 -13.16 -13.10 -2.49
CA ASP A 216 -14.31 -13.46 -3.35
C ASP A 216 -13.94 -13.28 -4.83
N PHE A 217 -13.30 -12.17 -5.17
CA PHE A 217 -12.81 -11.90 -6.52
C PHE A 217 -11.80 -12.95 -6.99
N PHE A 218 -10.77 -13.23 -6.20
CA PHE A 218 -9.71 -14.19 -6.55
C PHE A 218 -10.27 -15.59 -6.76
N PHE A 219 -11.16 -16.06 -5.88
CA PHE A 219 -11.76 -17.39 -6.00
C PHE A 219 -12.77 -17.47 -7.15
N THR A 220 -13.56 -16.43 -7.37
CA THR A 220 -14.47 -16.35 -8.53
C THR A 220 -13.68 -16.40 -9.84
N MET A 221 -12.56 -15.70 -9.91
CA MET A 221 -11.67 -15.73 -11.07
C MET A 221 -10.96 -17.07 -11.23
N ALA A 222 -10.54 -17.72 -10.14
CA ALA A 222 -9.92 -19.04 -10.18
C ALA A 222 -10.88 -20.12 -10.69
N TRP A 223 -12.17 -20.00 -10.34
CA TRP A 223 -13.22 -20.91 -10.76
C TRP A 223 -13.51 -20.82 -12.27
N ASP A 224 -13.63 -19.60 -12.79
CA ASP A 224 -13.90 -19.34 -14.21
C ASP A 224 -13.05 -18.18 -14.73
N PRO A 225 -11.76 -18.42 -15.03
CA PRO A 225 -10.84 -17.36 -15.44
C PRO A 225 -11.15 -16.84 -16.85
N ALA A 226 -11.82 -17.62 -17.69
CA ALA A 226 -12.25 -17.20 -19.02
C ALA A 226 -13.48 -16.27 -18.95
N GLY A 227 -14.39 -16.53 -18.02
CA GLY A 227 -15.57 -15.70 -17.78
C GLY A 227 -15.30 -14.45 -16.95
N MET A 228 -14.11 -14.28 -16.35
CA MET A 228 -13.69 -13.02 -15.73
C MET A 228 -13.14 -12.05 -16.79
N THR A 229 -14.05 -11.52 -17.62
CA THR A 229 -13.74 -10.51 -18.65
C THR A 229 -13.41 -9.15 -18.02
N PRO A 230 -12.80 -8.21 -18.77
CA PRO A 230 -12.59 -6.84 -18.27
C PRO A 230 -13.89 -6.18 -17.77
N ASP A 231 -15.01 -6.38 -18.46
CA ASP A 231 -16.30 -5.82 -18.05
C ASP A 231 -16.81 -6.46 -16.75
N ARG A 232 -16.59 -7.76 -16.54
CA ARG A 232 -16.98 -8.44 -15.31
C ARG A 232 -16.11 -8.02 -14.13
N GLU A 233 -14.82 -7.80 -14.35
CA GLU A 233 -13.92 -7.22 -13.35
C GLU A 233 -14.38 -5.82 -12.95
N HIS A 234 -14.62 -4.95 -13.94
CA HIS A 234 -15.04 -3.57 -13.70
C HIS A 234 -16.34 -3.48 -12.88
N ASN A 235 -17.28 -4.40 -13.13
CA ASN A 235 -18.57 -4.44 -12.43
C ASN A 235 -18.56 -5.30 -11.16
N PHE A 236 -17.46 -6.00 -10.82
CA PHE A 236 -17.47 -7.02 -9.77
C PHE A 236 -17.88 -6.46 -8.41
N VAL A 237 -17.35 -5.31 -8.02
CA VAL A 237 -17.64 -4.69 -6.72
C VAL A 237 -19.10 -4.25 -6.64
N ARG A 238 -19.66 -3.74 -7.74
CA ARG A 238 -21.08 -3.39 -7.83
C ARG A 238 -21.95 -4.63 -7.67
N ASP A 239 -21.63 -5.71 -8.38
CA ASP A 239 -22.37 -6.97 -8.29
C ASP A 239 -22.24 -7.60 -6.89
N TRP A 240 -21.07 -7.51 -6.26
CA TRP A 240 -20.87 -7.90 -4.87
C TRP A 240 -21.73 -7.07 -3.91
N ALA A 241 -21.81 -5.75 -4.11
CA ALA A 241 -22.64 -4.87 -3.32
C ALA A 241 -24.13 -5.19 -3.47
N ILE A 242 -24.60 -5.52 -4.69
CA ILE A 242 -25.97 -5.98 -4.93
C ILE A 242 -26.25 -7.27 -4.15
N ARG A 243 -25.34 -8.26 -4.20
CA ARG A 243 -25.49 -9.53 -3.48
C ARG A 243 -25.53 -9.35 -1.96
N THR A 244 -24.83 -8.33 -1.44
CA THR A 244 -24.61 -8.14 0.01
C THR A 244 -25.63 -7.19 0.64
N PHE A 245 -25.94 -6.08 -0.04
CA PHE A 245 -26.73 -4.97 0.50
C PHE A 245 -28.02 -4.69 -0.30
N GLY A 246 -28.18 -5.31 -1.47
CA GLY A 246 -29.26 -5.02 -2.40
C GLY A 246 -28.92 -3.90 -3.40
N PRO A 247 -29.79 -3.66 -4.40
CA PRO A 247 -29.46 -2.81 -5.54
C PRO A 247 -29.54 -1.30 -5.27
N GLU A 248 -30.25 -0.86 -4.24
CA GLU A 248 -30.60 0.55 -4.01
C GLU A 248 -29.37 1.47 -3.88
N HIS A 249 -28.33 1.00 -3.19
CA HIS A 249 -27.11 1.78 -2.93
C HIS A 249 -25.83 1.13 -3.49
N ALA A 250 -25.96 0.11 -4.33
CA ALA A 250 -24.83 -0.70 -4.78
C ALA A 250 -23.75 0.11 -5.52
N ASP A 251 -24.15 1.11 -6.32
CA ASP A 251 -23.23 1.97 -7.05
C ASP A 251 -22.38 2.82 -6.10
N GLU A 252 -23.01 3.46 -5.10
CA GLU A 252 -22.28 4.27 -4.11
C GLU A 252 -21.37 3.41 -3.22
N ILE A 253 -21.80 2.20 -2.84
CA ILE A 253 -20.96 1.24 -2.12
C ILE A 253 -19.73 0.86 -2.95
N ALA A 254 -19.92 0.58 -4.23
CA ALA A 254 -18.84 0.22 -5.13
C ALA A 254 -17.85 1.38 -5.33
N GLU A 255 -18.34 2.61 -5.47
CA GLU A 255 -17.50 3.81 -5.53
C GLU A 255 -16.65 3.99 -4.26
N LEU A 256 -17.25 3.82 -3.08
CA LEU A 256 -16.54 3.93 -1.79
C LEU A 256 -15.49 2.83 -1.61
N TYR A 257 -15.82 1.60 -2.01
CA TYR A 257 -14.87 0.49 -2.00
C TYR A 257 -13.69 0.76 -2.93
N ASN A 258 -13.99 1.12 -4.19
CA ASN A 258 -12.97 1.39 -5.19
C ASN A 258 -12.09 2.57 -4.80
N TRP A 259 -12.66 3.59 -4.13
CA TRP A 259 -11.89 4.71 -3.60
C TRP A 259 -10.84 4.27 -2.59
N TYR A 260 -11.22 3.53 -1.54
CA TYR A 260 -10.23 3.14 -0.52
C TYR A 260 -9.23 2.11 -1.07
N ALA A 261 -9.68 1.20 -1.94
CA ALA A 261 -8.80 0.23 -2.58
C ALA A 261 -7.76 0.94 -3.46
N ALA A 262 -8.16 1.93 -4.26
CA ALA A 262 -7.25 2.74 -5.06
C ALA A 262 -6.27 3.54 -4.19
N MET A 263 -6.74 4.16 -3.11
CA MET A 263 -5.88 4.85 -2.13
C MET A 263 -4.79 3.92 -1.57
N ASN A 264 -5.19 2.73 -1.11
CA ASN A 264 -4.26 1.74 -0.58
C ASN A 264 -3.34 1.14 -1.66
N GLY A 265 -3.79 1.10 -2.91
CA GLY A 265 -2.98 0.70 -4.06
C GLY A 265 -1.91 1.72 -4.45
N ARG A 266 -2.16 3.03 -4.26
CA ARG A 266 -1.16 4.09 -4.46
C ARG A 266 -0.01 3.96 -3.47
N ARG A 267 -0.34 3.78 -2.19
CA ARG A 267 0.63 3.55 -1.11
C ARG A 267 -0.03 2.79 0.03
N LYS A 268 0.59 1.69 0.46
CA LYS A 268 0.15 0.92 1.64
C LYS A 268 0.16 1.84 2.88
N PRO A 269 -0.81 1.73 3.82
CA PRO A 269 -0.87 2.56 5.03
C PRO A 269 0.45 2.60 5.82
N GLU A 270 1.09 1.44 5.98
CA GLU A 270 2.34 1.27 6.73
C GLU A 270 3.53 1.98 6.07
N LEU A 271 3.44 2.28 4.78
CA LEU A 271 4.46 3.02 4.00
C LEU A 271 4.23 4.53 4.01
N LEU A 272 3.10 5.03 4.53
CA LEU A 272 2.87 6.45 4.72
C LEU A 272 3.76 6.99 5.84
N ASN A 273 4.24 8.22 5.68
CA ASN A 273 5.15 8.86 6.62
C ASN A 273 5.18 10.39 6.43
N THR A 274 5.90 11.08 7.32
CA THR A 274 6.15 12.52 7.27
C THR A 274 7.45 12.87 6.53
N SER A 275 7.72 12.23 5.38
CA SER A 275 8.86 12.62 4.53
C SER A 275 8.86 14.14 4.33
N PRO A 276 10.02 14.82 4.30
CA PRO A 276 10.08 16.27 4.13
C PRO A 276 9.29 16.78 2.92
N ASP A 277 9.20 16.00 1.85
CA ASP A 277 8.46 16.32 0.63
C ASP A 277 7.02 15.76 0.60
N GLY A 278 6.62 15.05 1.67
CA GLY A 278 5.38 14.28 1.75
C GLY A 278 5.43 12.99 0.92
N ILE A 279 4.50 12.07 1.17
CA ILE A 279 4.16 11.03 0.18
C ILE A 279 3.31 11.64 -0.93
N TYR A 280 2.34 12.47 -0.53
CA TYR A 280 1.61 13.37 -1.41
C TYR A 280 2.24 14.76 -1.29
N SER A 281 2.48 15.40 -2.42
CA SER A 281 3.16 16.68 -2.48
C SER A 281 2.34 17.78 -1.83
N ILE A 282 2.93 18.41 -0.83
CA ILE A 282 2.36 19.60 -0.18
C ILE A 282 2.62 20.87 -1.00
N LEU A 283 3.68 20.85 -1.82
CA LEU A 283 4.16 22.03 -2.55
C LEU A 283 3.66 22.09 -3.98
N ASN A 284 3.39 20.95 -4.61
CA ASN A 284 3.14 20.88 -6.05
C ASN A 284 1.73 20.39 -6.34
N TYR A 285 1.11 20.97 -7.37
CA TYR A 285 -0.13 20.49 -7.99
C TYR A 285 -1.36 20.42 -7.08
N ASP A 286 -1.30 21.02 -5.88
CA ASP A 286 -2.36 20.94 -4.87
C ASP A 286 -2.66 19.48 -4.46
N GLU A 287 -1.70 18.55 -4.65
CA GLU A 287 -1.93 17.11 -4.52
C GLU A 287 -2.38 16.72 -3.11
N ALA A 288 -1.66 17.16 -2.08
CA ALA A 288 -2.02 16.88 -0.69
C ALA A 288 -3.42 17.42 -0.32
N ASP A 289 -3.79 18.61 -0.79
CA ASP A 289 -5.09 19.24 -0.49
C ASP A 289 -6.23 18.55 -1.24
N GLN A 290 -6.01 18.09 -2.47
CA GLN A 290 -6.95 17.24 -3.19
C GLN A 290 -7.19 15.92 -2.46
N VAL A 291 -6.13 15.23 -2.02
CA VAL A 291 -6.26 13.97 -1.27
C VAL A 291 -7.00 14.18 0.06
N LEU A 292 -6.73 15.28 0.78
CA LEU A 292 -7.50 15.63 1.99
C LEU A 292 -9.00 15.82 1.67
N SER A 293 -9.31 16.52 0.59
CA SER A 293 -10.70 16.75 0.16
C SER A 293 -11.40 15.45 -0.24
N GLU A 294 -10.73 14.57 -0.98
CA GLU A 294 -11.20 13.23 -1.33
C GLU A 294 -11.52 12.40 -0.08
N CYS A 295 -10.62 12.38 0.91
CA CYS A 295 -10.80 11.67 2.18
C CYS A 295 -12.03 12.17 2.95
N GLN A 296 -12.19 13.50 3.05
CA GLN A 296 -13.33 14.11 3.73
C GLN A 296 -14.65 13.77 3.04
N SER A 297 -14.69 13.87 1.70
CA SER A 297 -15.85 13.52 0.89
C SER A 297 -16.24 12.05 1.05
N ALA A 298 -15.28 11.13 0.92
CA ALA A 298 -15.51 9.69 1.03
C ALA A 298 -16.06 9.31 2.42
N VAL A 299 -15.49 9.85 3.50
CA VAL A 299 -15.98 9.60 4.87
C VAL A 299 -17.38 10.18 5.09
N ALA A 300 -17.67 11.37 4.57
CA ALA A 300 -18.99 11.98 4.69
C ALA A 300 -20.06 11.14 3.99
N ARG A 301 -19.79 10.73 2.74
CA ARG A 301 -20.66 9.84 1.96
C ARG A 301 -20.87 8.49 2.66
N ALA A 302 -19.79 7.84 3.07
CA ALA A 302 -19.87 6.53 3.73
C ALA A 302 -20.69 6.58 5.04
N LYS A 303 -20.55 7.64 5.83
CA LYS A 303 -21.35 7.85 7.06
C LYS A 303 -22.81 8.19 6.76
N ALA A 304 -23.08 8.94 5.70
CA ALA A 304 -24.45 9.27 5.29
C ALA A 304 -25.19 8.02 4.80
N LEU A 305 -24.50 7.18 4.03
CA LEU A 305 -25.05 5.92 3.53
C LEU A 305 -25.31 4.91 4.66
N ALA A 306 -24.44 4.83 5.66
CA ALA A 306 -24.65 3.96 6.83
C ALA A 306 -26.02 4.16 7.51
N LYS A 307 -26.53 5.40 7.49
CA LYS A 307 -27.82 5.77 8.10
C LYS A 307 -29.03 5.42 7.24
N GLN A 308 -28.82 5.15 5.96
CA GLN A 308 -29.86 4.80 5.00
C GLN A 308 -30.05 3.28 4.91
N LEU A 309 -29.02 2.50 5.29
CA LEU A 309 -29.09 1.04 5.25
C LEU A 309 -29.97 0.46 6.37
N PRO A 310 -30.69 -0.65 6.08
CA PRO A 310 -31.41 -1.43 7.08
C PRO A 310 -30.54 -1.81 8.28
N ALA A 311 -31.15 -1.87 9.47
CA ALA A 311 -30.43 -2.13 10.72
C ALA A 311 -29.66 -3.46 10.73
N ASP A 312 -30.19 -4.48 10.07
CA ASP A 312 -29.58 -5.81 9.92
C ASP A 312 -28.39 -5.83 8.94
N GLN A 313 -28.18 -4.77 8.16
CA GLN A 313 -27.03 -4.62 7.27
C GLN A 313 -25.92 -3.72 7.86
N GLN A 314 -26.18 -3.00 8.96
CA GLN A 314 -25.25 -1.99 9.47
C GLN A 314 -23.92 -2.58 9.95
N ASP A 315 -23.94 -3.74 10.60
CA ASP A 315 -22.70 -4.40 11.04
C ASP A 315 -21.83 -4.77 9.82
N ALA A 316 -22.43 -5.43 8.81
CA ALA A 316 -21.73 -5.82 7.58
C ALA A 316 -21.22 -4.61 6.79
N TYR A 317 -22.02 -3.55 6.68
CA TYR A 317 -21.57 -2.31 6.03
C TYR A 317 -20.44 -1.65 6.80
N PHE A 318 -20.48 -1.71 8.14
CA PHE A 318 -19.41 -1.18 8.96
C PHE A 318 -18.09 -1.88 8.68
N GLU A 319 -18.02 -3.22 8.77
CA GLU A 319 -16.76 -3.94 8.54
C GLU A 319 -16.28 -3.90 7.09
N LEU A 320 -17.18 -4.04 6.11
CA LEU A 320 -16.82 -4.24 4.70
C LEU A 320 -16.59 -2.93 3.93
N VAL A 321 -17.14 -1.80 4.42
CA VAL A 321 -17.10 -0.51 3.68
C VAL A 321 -16.70 0.65 4.59
N LEU A 322 -17.47 0.93 5.65
CA LEU A 322 -17.27 2.16 6.43
C LEU A 322 -15.94 2.16 7.21
N HIS A 323 -15.56 1.03 7.80
CA HIS A 323 -14.31 0.88 8.52
C HIS A 323 -13.10 1.14 7.61
N PRO A 324 -12.87 0.41 6.49
CA PRO A 324 -11.71 0.65 5.63
C PRO A 324 -11.69 2.07 5.03
N VAL A 325 -12.85 2.65 4.70
CA VAL A 325 -12.94 4.06 4.25
C VAL A 325 -12.47 5.02 5.34
N LYS A 326 -12.98 4.87 6.58
CA LYS A 326 -12.56 5.72 7.72
C LYS A 326 -11.09 5.53 8.05
N ALA A 327 -10.64 4.28 8.16
CA ALA A 327 -9.28 3.89 8.48
C ALA A 327 -8.28 4.54 7.51
N MET A 328 -8.49 4.36 6.20
CA MET A 328 -7.58 4.93 5.22
C MET A 328 -7.64 6.47 5.19
N ALA A 329 -8.84 7.05 5.32
CA ALA A 329 -8.96 8.51 5.42
C ALA A 329 -8.21 9.08 6.62
N ILE A 330 -8.28 8.42 7.78
CA ILE A 330 -7.57 8.86 9.00
C ILE A 330 -6.06 8.84 8.79
N VAL A 331 -5.50 7.74 8.29
CA VAL A 331 -4.04 7.61 8.14
C VAL A 331 -3.48 8.60 7.10
N ASN A 332 -4.17 8.80 5.96
CA ASN A 332 -3.74 9.82 4.99
C ASN A 332 -3.79 11.23 5.58
N GLN A 333 -4.91 11.61 6.21
CA GLN A 333 -5.05 12.92 6.83
C GLN A 333 -3.99 13.15 7.91
N LEU A 334 -3.72 12.13 8.73
CA LEU A 334 -2.73 12.16 9.81
C LEU A 334 -1.34 12.51 9.26
N TYR A 335 -0.88 11.79 8.23
CA TYR A 335 0.46 12.01 7.67
C TYR A 335 0.57 13.27 6.81
N ILE A 336 -0.48 13.61 6.04
CA ILE A 336 -0.50 14.86 5.27
C ILE A 336 -0.47 16.07 6.21
N LEU A 337 -1.33 16.11 7.23
CA LEU A 337 -1.37 17.23 8.18
C LEU A 337 -0.09 17.31 9.02
N ALA A 338 0.55 16.18 9.34
CA ALA A 338 1.85 16.19 10.01
C ALA A 338 2.95 16.76 9.10
N GLY A 339 2.95 16.44 7.80
CA GLY A 339 3.84 17.06 6.83
C GLY A 339 3.59 18.56 6.67
N LYS A 340 2.32 18.98 6.56
CA LYS A 340 1.94 20.41 6.50
C LYS A 340 2.32 21.14 7.78
N ASN A 341 2.17 20.50 8.95
CA ASN A 341 2.65 21.04 10.22
C ASN A 341 4.16 21.32 10.21
N HIS A 342 4.98 20.43 9.64
CA HIS A 342 6.44 20.65 9.54
C HIS A 342 6.76 21.82 8.61
N LEU A 343 6.14 21.87 7.43
CA LEU A 343 6.33 22.98 6.47
C LEU A 343 5.95 24.32 7.10
N ASP A 344 4.77 24.39 7.71
CA ASP A 344 4.26 25.61 8.32
C ASP A 344 5.12 26.05 9.52
N ALA A 345 5.64 25.09 10.28
CA ALA A 345 6.58 25.38 11.36
C ALA A 345 7.90 25.96 10.86
N GLU A 346 8.45 25.45 9.75
CA GLU A 346 9.64 26.00 9.10
C GLU A 346 9.42 27.43 8.58
N GLN A 347 8.21 27.71 8.09
CA GLN A 347 7.78 29.05 7.66
C GLN A 347 7.41 29.97 8.83
N GLY A 348 7.26 29.42 10.04
CA GLY A 348 6.86 30.13 11.24
C GLY A 348 5.39 30.59 11.21
N ARG A 349 4.52 29.78 10.60
CA ARG A 349 3.06 29.94 10.52
C ARG A 349 2.41 29.40 11.81
N PRO A 350 1.70 30.23 12.60
CA PRO A 350 0.99 29.79 13.80
C PRO A 350 0.01 28.62 13.57
N GLU A 351 -0.52 28.49 12.36
CA GLU A 351 -1.43 27.44 11.89
C GLU A 351 -0.84 26.03 12.07
N ALA A 352 0.49 25.89 12.11
CA ALA A 352 1.16 24.65 12.47
C ALA A 352 0.63 24.06 13.80
N ASN A 353 0.34 24.89 14.81
CA ASN A 353 -0.17 24.42 16.10
C ASN A 353 -1.58 23.82 16.02
N ALA A 354 -2.43 24.39 15.17
CA ALA A 354 -3.77 23.86 14.92
C ALA A 354 -3.70 22.51 14.22
N MET A 355 -2.84 22.38 13.21
CA MET A 355 -2.58 21.09 12.55
C MET A 355 -2.02 20.05 13.51
N ALA A 356 -1.12 20.44 14.41
CA ALA A 356 -0.62 19.54 15.44
C ALA A 356 -1.75 19.00 16.34
N THR A 357 -2.73 19.84 16.67
CA THR A 357 -3.92 19.42 17.43
C THR A 357 -4.79 18.45 16.63
N GLN A 358 -5.01 18.72 15.34
CA GLN A 358 -5.76 17.84 14.45
C GLN A 358 -5.09 16.47 14.28
N VAL A 359 -3.77 16.43 14.13
CA VAL A 359 -3.01 15.17 14.02
C VAL A 359 -3.16 14.32 15.28
N ARG A 360 -3.16 14.92 16.48
CA ARG A 360 -3.43 14.18 17.74
C ARG A 360 -4.84 13.62 17.76
N ALA A 361 -5.83 14.44 17.37
CA ALA A 361 -7.22 13.97 17.31
C ALA A 361 -7.43 12.84 16.29
N LEU A 362 -6.70 12.85 15.17
CA LEU A 362 -6.72 11.76 14.19
C LEU A 362 -6.09 10.48 14.73
N PHE A 363 -4.99 10.60 15.48
CA PHE A 363 -4.39 9.45 16.15
C PHE A 363 -5.31 8.84 17.21
N ASP A 364 -6.02 9.68 17.98
CA ASP A 364 -7.05 9.19 18.92
C ASP A 364 -8.25 8.57 18.19
N ALA A 365 -8.63 9.13 17.04
CA ALA A 365 -9.72 8.61 16.21
C ALA A 365 -9.39 7.25 15.57
N ASP A 366 -8.13 7.00 15.23
CA ASP A 366 -7.63 5.70 14.78
C ASP A 366 -7.83 4.63 15.85
N ALA A 367 -7.32 4.88 17.06
CA ALA A 367 -7.49 3.98 18.21
C ALA A 367 -8.96 3.75 18.56
N ALA A 368 -9.80 4.79 18.48
CA ALA A 368 -11.24 4.68 18.70
C ALA A 368 -11.92 3.83 17.61
N LEU A 369 -11.47 3.90 16.36
CA LEU A 369 -12.00 3.08 15.27
C LEU A 369 -11.65 1.60 15.47
N THR A 370 -10.41 1.29 15.88
CA THR A 370 -9.99 -0.07 16.27
C THR A 370 -10.87 -0.60 17.40
N LYS A 371 -11.08 0.18 18.45
CA LYS A 371 -11.96 -0.19 19.58
C LYS A 371 -13.39 -0.49 19.10
N GLN A 372 -13.94 0.35 18.23
CA GLN A 372 -15.28 0.17 17.68
C GLN A 372 -15.39 -1.16 16.91
N TYR A 373 -14.39 -1.49 16.08
CA TYR A 373 -14.36 -2.75 15.31
C TYR A 373 -14.26 -3.97 16.23
N ASN A 374 -13.33 -3.95 17.18
CA ASN A 374 -13.02 -5.13 17.98
C ASN A 374 -14.07 -5.40 19.07
N HIS A 375 -14.52 -4.37 19.78
CA HIS A 375 -15.28 -4.56 21.03
C HIS A 375 -16.75 -4.14 20.95
N GLU A 376 -17.15 -3.35 19.94
CA GLU A 376 -18.51 -2.78 19.86
C GLU A 376 -19.32 -3.39 18.70
N LEU A 377 -18.69 -3.55 17.53
CA LEU A 377 -19.31 -4.10 16.33
C LEU A 377 -19.87 -5.51 16.55
N ALA A 378 -21.13 -5.73 16.17
CA ALA A 378 -21.81 -7.03 16.31
C ALA A 378 -21.67 -7.65 17.73
N GLY A 379 -21.61 -6.81 18.77
CA GLY A 379 -21.44 -7.26 20.16
C GLY A 379 -20.04 -7.80 20.48
N GLY A 380 -19.01 -7.32 19.78
CA GLY A 380 -17.61 -7.74 20.00
C GLY A 380 -17.23 -9.03 19.27
N LYS A 381 -17.96 -9.39 18.21
CA LYS A 381 -17.76 -10.65 17.45
C LYS A 381 -16.34 -10.78 16.88
N TRP A 382 -15.73 -9.65 16.53
CA TRP A 382 -14.46 -9.58 15.81
C TRP A 382 -13.33 -9.02 16.67
N ASP A 383 -13.38 -9.32 17.97
CA ASP A 383 -12.32 -8.90 18.89
C ASP A 383 -10.93 -9.33 18.37
N HIS A 384 -9.95 -8.47 18.59
CA HIS A 384 -8.56 -8.57 18.10
C HIS A 384 -8.31 -8.42 16.59
N MET A 385 -9.33 -8.36 15.73
CA MET A 385 -9.10 -8.31 14.27
C MET A 385 -8.40 -7.04 13.79
N MET A 386 -8.50 -5.92 14.53
CA MET A 386 -7.84 -4.65 14.21
C MET A 386 -6.68 -4.29 15.15
N ASP A 387 -6.09 -5.27 15.85
CA ASP A 387 -4.96 -5.05 16.79
C ASP A 387 -3.62 -4.77 16.09
N GLN A 388 -3.52 -5.05 14.79
CA GLN A 388 -2.28 -4.89 14.03
C GLN A 388 -1.79 -3.43 14.05
N THR A 389 -0.55 -3.23 14.53
CA THR A 389 0.11 -1.93 14.49
C THR A 389 0.41 -1.51 13.05
N HIS A 390 0.12 -0.26 12.72
CA HIS A 390 0.17 0.26 11.34
C HIS A 390 0.71 1.70 11.28
N LEU A 391 0.95 2.36 12.41
CA LEU A 391 1.52 3.71 12.51
C LEU A 391 2.91 3.69 13.14
N GLY A 392 3.87 4.37 12.49
CA GLY A 392 5.20 4.61 13.07
C GLY A 392 6.28 3.62 12.64
N TYR A 393 6.13 2.97 11.49
CA TYR A 393 7.15 2.09 10.94
C TYR A 393 8.45 2.86 10.62
N THR A 394 9.56 2.38 11.19
CA THR A 394 10.93 2.89 10.93
C THR A 394 11.83 1.87 10.23
N SER A 395 11.36 0.63 10.07
CA SER A 395 12.08 -0.47 9.40
C SER A 395 11.13 -1.24 8.49
N TRP A 396 11.53 -2.45 8.06
CA TRP A 396 10.64 -3.35 7.34
C TRP A 396 9.56 -3.95 8.28
N GLY A 397 9.92 -4.23 9.53
CA GLY A 397 9.04 -4.84 10.53
C GLY A 397 8.16 -3.83 11.27
N ASP A 398 7.07 -4.33 11.83
CA ASP A 398 6.10 -3.53 12.58
C ASP A 398 6.65 -3.00 13.91
N PRO A 399 6.21 -1.79 14.34
CA PRO A 399 6.51 -1.28 15.67
C PRO A 399 5.69 -2.04 16.73
N LYS A 400 6.18 -2.03 17.98
CA LYS A 400 5.48 -2.65 19.11
C LYS A 400 4.13 -2.01 19.43
N GLU A 401 3.97 -0.74 19.09
CA GLU A 401 2.76 0.04 19.32
C GLU A 401 2.62 1.10 18.21
N ASN A 402 1.39 1.54 17.95
CA ASN A 402 1.15 2.69 17.10
C ASN A 402 1.76 3.93 17.74
N THR A 403 2.52 4.72 16.98
CA THR A 403 3.15 5.94 17.49
C THR A 403 2.73 7.17 16.71
N LEU A 404 2.46 8.25 17.44
CA LEU A 404 2.17 9.55 16.87
C LEU A 404 3.40 10.06 16.10
N PRO A 405 3.26 10.57 14.86
CA PRO A 405 4.38 11.17 14.15
C PRO A 405 4.93 12.40 14.91
N PRO A 406 6.21 12.75 14.72
CA PRO A 406 6.78 13.95 15.32
C PRO A 406 6.02 15.19 14.83
N LEU A 407 5.80 16.15 15.73
CA LEU A 407 5.07 17.39 15.44
C LEU A 407 5.87 18.60 15.94
N GLN A 408 5.75 19.70 15.22
CA GLN A 408 6.44 20.95 15.53
C GLN A 408 5.46 22.01 16.03
N GLY A 409 5.91 22.80 17.01
CA GLY A 409 5.17 23.93 17.55
C GLY A 409 5.77 25.25 17.11
N VAL A 410 4.91 26.25 16.88
CA VAL A 410 5.33 27.61 16.51
C VAL A 410 4.93 28.57 17.62
N LYS A 411 5.90 29.37 18.10
CA LYS A 411 5.60 30.53 18.93
C LYS A 411 5.36 31.75 18.02
N PRO A 412 4.13 32.29 17.94
CA PRO A 412 3.85 33.47 17.11
C PRO A 412 4.72 34.65 17.53
N LYS A 413 5.11 35.49 16.57
CA LYS A 413 5.77 36.77 16.85
C LYS A 413 4.78 37.72 17.55
N GLY A 414 5.28 38.59 18.43
CA GLY A 414 4.41 39.46 19.27
C GLY A 414 3.62 40.55 18.55
N SER A 415 3.73 40.66 17.22
CA SER A 415 2.97 41.58 16.38
C SER A 415 2.82 41.00 14.97
N ALA A 416 1.86 41.49 14.19
CA ALA A 416 1.59 41.01 12.84
C ALA A 416 2.85 41.07 11.95
N ARG A 417 3.12 39.97 11.25
CA ARG A 417 4.29 39.81 10.37
C ARG A 417 3.87 39.06 9.12
N LEU A 418 3.83 39.78 8.00
CA LEU A 418 3.54 39.22 6.68
C LEU A 418 4.58 38.15 6.31
N GLY A 419 4.10 37.00 5.87
CA GLY A 419 4.83 36.00 5.14
C GLY A 419 4.11 35.67 3.84
N VAL A 420 4.88 35.37 2.79
CA VAL A 420 4.36 34.98 1.48
C VAL A 420 5.13 33.78 0.95
N ALA A 421 4.45 32.66 0.74
CA ALA A 421 5.01 31.45 0.14
C ALA A 421 4.46 31.29 -1.29
N VAL A 422 5.32 30.93 -2.23
CA VAL A 422 4.93 30.67 -3.63
C VAL A 422 4.74 29.17 -3.80
N GLU A 423 3.76 28.76 -4.59
CA GLU A 423 3.57 27.36 -4.99
C GLU A 423 4.89 26.73 -5.46
N GLY A 424 5.12 25.48 -5.09
CA GLY A 424 6.34 24.73 -5.42
C GLY A 424 7.55 25.12 -4.58
N MET A 425 7.48 26.19 -3.77
CA MET A 425 8.61 26.67 -2.98
C MET A 425 8.42 26.39 -1.49
N ARG A 426 9.47 25.81 -0.88
CA ARG A 426 9.52 25.58 0.57
C ARG A 426 9.80 26.88 1.34
N GLY A 427 10.58 27.79 0.75
CA GLY A 427 10.91 29.10 1.29
C GLY A 427 9.73 30.08 1.27
N PHE A 428 9.91 31.22 1.94
CA PHE A 428 8.89 32.27 2.00
C PHE A 428 9.52 33.67 2.15
N TRP A 429 8.91 34.69 1.59
CA TRP A 429 9.34 36.09 1.75
C TRP A 429 8.83 36.70 3.07
N PRO A 430 9.60 37.58 3.77
CA PRO A 430 10.90 38.19 3.39
C PRO A 430 12.13 37.35 3.74
N ARG A 431 11.98 36.07 4.08
CA ARG A 431 13.11 35.20 4.40
C ARG A 431 13.58 34.47 3.15
N ASP A 432 14.30 35.18 2.29
CA ASP A 432 15.16 34.52 1.31
C ASP A 432 16.36 33.90 2.07
N ASP A 433 16.27 32.58 2.34
CA ASP A 433 17.40 31.63 2.29
C ASP A 433 18.39 31.59 3.48
N SER A 434 17.90 31.15 4.64
CA SER A 434 18.78 30.66 5.71
C SER A 434 18.28 29.39 6.39
N ALA A 435 17.33 28.66 5.78
CA ALA A 435 17.14 27.26 6.16
C ALA A 435 18.39 26.55 5.67
N THR A 436 19.37 26.38 6.57
CA THR A 436 20.46 25.43 6.39
C THR A 436 19.83 24.15 5.86
N THR A 437 20.06 23.85 4.59
CA THR A 437 19.83 22.49 4.14
C THR A 437 20.65 21.64 5.09
N ARG A 438 20.09 20.54 5.57
CA ARG A 438 20.80 19.56 6.40
C ARG A 438 22.03 18.95 5.68
N THR A 439 22.41 19.48 4.51
CA THR A 439 23.44 19.07 3.57
C THR A 439 24.58 20.08 3.41
N GLY A 440 24.65 21.16 4.19
CA GLY A 440 25.82 22.06 4.18
C GLY A 440 26.08 22.77 2.84
N SER A 441 25.04 22.94 2.03
CA SER A 441 25.13 23.64 0.74
C SER A 441 25.18 25.16 0.93
N THR A 442 26.18 25.81 0.32
CA THR A 442 26.36 27.26 0.24
C THR A 442 25.62 27.89 -0.94
N ALA A 443 24.58 27.24 -1.45
CA ALA A 443 23.81 27.74 -2.59
C ALA A 443 23.20 29.12 -2.26
N LYS A 444 23.36 30.06 -3.19
CA LYS A 444 22.78 31.40 -3.09
C LYS A 444 21.25 31.32 -3.05
N PRO A 445 20.60 32.35 -2.46
CA PRO A 445 19.17 32.42 -2.37
C PRO A 445 18.43 32.18 -3.70
N GLU A 446 17.52 31.20 -3.77
CA GLU A 446 16.66 31.06 -4.95
C GLU A 446 15.54 32.10 -4.87
N LYS A 447 15.69 33.17 -5.66
CA LYS A 447 14.64 34.20 -5.81
C LYS A 447 13.29 33.52 -6.08
N PRO A 448 12.18 34.04 -5.53
CA PRO A 448 10.85 33.54 -5.82
C PRO A 448 10.60 33.42 -7.33
N ARG A 449 10.37 32.19 -7.79
CA ARG A 449 10.13 31.87 -9.21
C ARG A 449 8.77 31.22 -9.35
N TRP A 450 7.98 31.75 -10.26
CA TRP A 450 6.72 31.13 -10.65
C TRP A 450 6.96 29.98 -11.63
N PRO A 451 6.16 28.92 -11.57
CA PRO A 451 6.02 28.03 -12.71
C PRO A 451 5.58 28.84 -13.95
N THR A 452 5.98 28.38 -15.13
CA THR A 452 5.61 29.06 -16.39
C THR A 452 4.16 28.74 -16.72
N PHE A 453 3.38 29.76 -17.02
CA PHE A 453 2.03 29.59 -17.55
C PHE A 453 2.09 29.36 -19.05
N ASP A 454 1.34 28.40 -19.57
CA ASP A 454 1.23 28.17 -21.01
C ASP A 454 -0.22 28.13 -21.50
N SER A 455 -0.42 28.56 -22.75
CA SER A 455 -1.76 28.69 -23.35
C SER A 455 -2.42 27.36 -23.68
N VAL A 456 -1.67 26.26 -23.67
CA VAL A 456 -2.17 24.90 -23.97
C VAL A 456 -2.80 24.30 -22.73
N ASN A 457 -2.12 24.35 -21.59
CA ASN A 457 -2.56 23.79 -20.32
C ASN A 457 -3.43 24.76 -19.51
N GLN A 458 -3.34 26.07 -19.78
CA GLN A 458 -4.11 27.14 -19.12
C GLN A 458 -4.13 27.01 -17.59
N GLN A 459 -2.96 26.73 -17.01
CA GLN A 459 -2.80 26.47 -15.59
C GLN A 459 -3.16 27.69 -14.73
N ARG A 460 -3.47 27.42 -13.47
CA ARG A 460 -3.49 28.40 -12.39
C ARG A 460 -2.40 28.05 -11.39
N HIS A 461 -1.78 29.07 -10.82
CA HIS A 461 -0.80 28.92 -9.74
C HIS A 461 -1.23 29.74 -8.52
N TYR A 462 -0.59 29.54 -7.37
CA TYR A 462 -0.94 30.29 -6.16
C TYR A 462 0.26 30.84 -5.37
N LEU A 463 -0.02 31.85 -4.56
CA LEU A 463 0.77 32.20 -3.38
C LEU A 463 -0.10 32.11 -2.13
N ASP A 464 0.51 31.70 -1.03
CA ASP A 464 -0.09 31.71 0.30
C ASP A 464 0.43 32.92 1.05
N VAL A 465 -0.49 33.79 1.48
CA VAL A 465 -0.25 34.94 2.37
C VAL A 465 -0.63 34.54 3.78
N PHE A 466 0.27 34.75 4.73
CA PHE A 466 0.07 34.33 6.11
C PHE A 466 0.64 35.32 7.14
N ASN A 467 0.05 35.34 8.33
CA ASN A 467 0.56 36.09 9.46
C ASN A 467 1.42 35.20 10.37
N ARG A 468 2.70 35.55 10.53
CA ARG A 468 3.65 34.85 11.42
C ARG A 468 3.56 35.32 12.88
N GLY A 469 2.71 36.31 13.13
CA GLY A 469 2.59 37.03 14.39
C GLY A 469 1.23 36.93 15.03
N THR A 470 0.97 37.83 15.97
CA THR A 470 -0.33 38.01 16.62
C THR A 470 -1.04 39.26 16.09
N GLY A 471 -2.36 39.33 16.24
CA GLY A 471 -3.19 40.44 15.78
C GLY A 471 -3.54 40.35 14.29
N ASP A 472 -4.27 41.34 13.80
CA ASP A 472 -4.74 41.37 12.41
C ASP A 472 -3.63 41.76 11.44
N LEU A 473 -3.58 41.10 10.29
CA LEU A 473 -2.62 41.39 9.23
C LEU A 473 -3.32 42.09 8.07
N GLU A 474 -2.99 43.36 7.85
CA GLU A 474 -3.40 44.09 6.65
C GLU A 474 -2.40 43.91 5.51
N TRP A 475 -2.90 43.51 4.35
CA TRP A 475 -2.10 43.30 3.15
C TRP A 475 -2.93 43.56 1.89
N ALA A 476 -2.24 43.83 0.78
CA ALA A 476 -2.87 43.98 -0.54
C ALA A 476 -2.04 43.27 -1.61
N VAL A 477 -2.74 42.71 -2.59
CA VAL A 477 -2.15 42.13 -3.82
C VAL A 477 -2.68 42.86 -5.04
N THR A 478 -1.81 43.19 -5.97
CA THR A 478 -2.18 43.90 -7.21
C THR A 478 -1.50 43.28 -8.42
N ALA A 479 -2.26 43.07 -9.49
CA ALA A 479 -1.73 42.66 -10.78
C ALA A 479 -1.06 43.85 -11.48
N SER A 480 0.14 43.65 -12.04
CA SER A 480 0.82 44.68 -12.84
C SER A 480 0.32 44.77 -14.28
N GLN A 481 -0.44 43.78 -14.74
CA GLN A 481 -0.92 43.66 -16.10
C GLN A 481 -2.39 43.21 -16.12
N PRO A 482 -3.19 43.67 -17.11
CA PRO A 482 -4.63 43.39 -17.18
C PRO A 482 -4.97 41.93 -17.54
N TRP A 483 -4.00 41.17 -18.04
CA TRP A 483 -4.15 39.74 -18.34
C TRP A 483 -3.86 38.83 -17.15
N ILE A 484 -3.36 39.37 -16.03
CA ILE A 484 -3.17 38.61 -14.79
C ILE A 484 -4.47 38.69 -13.99
N VAL A 485 -5.12 37.54 -13.79
CA VAL A 485 -6.35 37.42 -12.99
C VAL A 485 -5.98 36.92 -11.60
N LEU A 486 -6.41 37.65 -10.58
CA LEU A 486 -6.18 37.34 -9.17
C LEU A 486 -7.49 36.96 -8.49
N GLU A 487 -7.52 35.83 -7.80
CA GLU A 487 -8.64 35.38 -6.97
C GLU A 487 -8.14 35.05 -5.57
N THR A 488 -8.60 35.80 -4.57
CA THR A 488 -8.22 35.57 -3.17
C THR A 488 -9.25 34.69 -2.47
N ARG A 489 -8.78 33.63 -1.81
CA ARG A 489 -9.58 32.75 -0.96
C ARG A 489 -9.00 32.72 0.45
N LYS A 490 -9.88 32.71 1.45
CA LYS A 490 -9.47 32.46 2.83
C LYS A 490 -8.99 31.00 2.96
N ALA A 491 -7.77 30.80 3.47
CA ALA A 491 -7.16 29.47 3.66
C ALA A 491 -7.10 29.07 5.14
N GLY A 492 -7.14 30.04 6.05
CA GLY A 492 -7.14 29.82 7.49
C GLY A 492 -7.55 31.08 8.26
N PRO A 493 -7.55 31.04 9.59
CA PRO A 493 -7.81 32.22 10.42
C PRO A 493 -6.84 33.37 10.11
N ASN A 494 -5.56 33.09 9.90
CA ASN A 494 -4.54 34.10 9.60
C ASN A 494 -3.87 33.89 8.23
N GLU A 495 -4.57 33.21 7.30
CA GLU A 495 -4.02 32.82 6.00
C GLU A 495 -5.02 33.00 4.86
N ALA A 496 -4.48 33.37 3.70
CA ALA A 496 -5.22 33.48 2.45
C ALA A 496 -4.38 32.92 1.30
N ARG A 497 -5.04 32.21 0.39
CA ARG A 497 -4.45 31.77 -0.87
C ARG A 497 -4.88 32.73 -1.98
N VAL A 498 -3.91 33.27 -2.71
CA VAL A 498 -4.17 34.07 -3.91
C VAL A 498 -3.89 33.22 -5.14
N TRP A 499 -4.94 32.79 -5.82
CA TRP A 499 -4.86 32.13 -7.11
C TRP A 499 -4.57 33.15 -8.19
N ILE A 500 -3.67 32.77 -9.10
CA ILE A 500 -3.21 33.55 -10.23
C ILE A 500 -3.43 32.72 -11.49
N SER A 501 -4.12 33.32 -12.45
CA SER A 501 -4.36 32.73 -13.78
C SER A 501 -4.18 33.78 -14.87
N ILE A 502 -4.11 33.32 -16.12
CA ILE A 502 -3.91 34.19 -17.28
C ILE A 502 -5.20 34.28 -18.09
N ASP A 503 -5.63 35.51 -18.36
CA ASP A 503 -6.62 35.79 -19.40
C ASP A 503 -5.90 35.81 -20.76
N TRP A 504 -5.85 34.65 -21.40
CA TRP A 504 -5.16 34.45 -22.68
C TRP A 504 -5.72 35.30 -23.82
N THR A 505 -6.96 35.80 -23.70
CA THR A 505 -7.56 36.70 -24.71
C THR A 505 -6.91 38.09 -24.71
N LYS A 506 -6.23 38.45 -23.61
CA LYS A 506 -5.57 39.74 -23.42
C LYS A 506 -4.04 39.68 -23.59
N LEU A 507 -3.50 38.53 -23.99
CA LEU A 507 -2.06 38.30 -24.14
C LEU A 507 -1.71 38.01 -25.62
N THR A 508 -1.01 38.94 -26.29
CA THR A 508 -0.74 38.86 -27.75
C THR A 508 0.63 38.28 -28.11
N THR A 509 1.58 38.19 -27.18
CA THR A 509 2.90 37.56 -27.34
C THR A 509 3.43 37.06 -25.97
N THR A 510 4.38 36.10 -25.97
CA THR A 510 5.14 35.67 -24.77
C THR A 510 5.63 36.88 -23.97
N ALA A 511 5.25 36.96 -22.69
CA ALA A 511 5.58 38.09 -21.81
C ALA A 511 6.04 37.63 -20.42
N THR A 512 6.91 38.44 -19.81
CA THR A 512 7.28 38.34 -18.39
C THR A 512 6.64 39.49 -17.63
N ALA A 513 5.91 39.22 -16.55
CA ALA A 513 5.28 40.24 -15.70
C ALA A 513 5.63 40.07 -14.23
N ARG A 514 5.42 41.11 -13.41
CA ARG A 514 5.70 41.05 -11.96
C ARG A 514 4.40 41.12 -11.14
N SER A 515 4.16 40.20 -10.21
CA SER A 515 3.08 40.30 -9.22
C SER A 515 3.65 40.84 -7.90
N MET A 516 2.93 41.72 -7.19
CA MET A 516 3.39 42.35 -5.95
C MET A 516 2.45 42.03 -4.78
N SER A 517 3.00 41.55 -3.66
CA SER A 517 2.28 41.38 -2.39
C SER A 517 2.98 42.18 -1.29
N ARG A 518 2.28 43.13 -0.65
CA ARG A 518 2.90 44.07 0.30
C ARG A 518 2.07 44.27 1.58
N PRO A 519 2.72 44.62 2.71
CA PRO A 519 2.04 45.32 3.80
C PRO A 519 1.50 46.66 3.29
N ALA A 520 0.35 47.11 3.79
CA ALA A 520 -0.18 48.42 3.43
C ALA A 520 0.83 49.54 3.80
N GLY A 521 1.29 50.32 2.81
CA GLY A 521 2.13 51.51 3.02
C GLY A 521 3.65 51.39 2.79
N SER A 522 4.20 50.26 2.33
CA SER A 522 5.66 50.10 2.05
C SER A 522 6.07 50.33 0.57
N ASP A 523 7.37 50.59 0.34
CA ASP A 523 8.01 50.81 -0.98
C ASP A 523 7.76 49.63 -1.97
N PRO A 524 7.30 49.90 -3.21
CA PRO A 524 6.91 48.88 -4.20
C PRO A 524 8.05 48.01 -4.75
N SER A 525 9.32 48.35 -4.53
CA SER A 525 10.45 47.64 -5.15
C SER A 525 10.89 46.35 -4.42
N ALA A 526 10.46 46.13 -3.18
CA ALA A 526 11.03 45.10 -2.30
C ALA A 526 10.32 43.72 -2.30
N SER A 527 9.19 43.58 -2.99
CA SER A 527 8.31 42.38 -2.93
C SER A 527 7.66 42.04 -4.29
N ALA A 528 8.42 42.21 -5.37
CA ALA A 528 7.97 41.90 -6.73
C ALA A 528 8.38 40.48 -7.17
N PHE A 529 7.40 39.63 -7.48
CA PHE A 529 7.59 38.25 -7.94
C PHE A 529 7.47 38.18 -9.46
N THR A 530 8.36 37.48 -10.17
CA THR A 530 8.40 37.49 -11.65
C THR A 530 7.76 36.25 -12.27
N LEU A 531 6.68 36.44 -13.04
CA LEU A 531 5.91 35.43 -13.74
C LEU A 531 6.25 35.40 -15.23
N SER A 532 6.36 34.20 -15.81
CA SER A 532 6.63 33.98 -17.23
C SER A 532 5.44 33.29 -17.91
N THR A 533 5.11 33.72 -19.13
CA THR A 533 4.08 33.11 -19.98
C THR A 533 4.70 32.54 -21.26
N ARG A 534 4.13 31.49 -21.83
CA ARG A 534 4.48 30.95 -23.16
C ARG A 534 3.22 30.79 -24.00
N THR A 535 3.20 31.43 -25.17
CA THR A 535 2.15 31.23 -26.18
C THR A 535 2.56 30.08 -27.09
N GLY A 536 1.69 29.08 -27.25
CA GLY A 536 1.88 27.92 -28.13
C GLY A 536 1.66 28.22 -29.60
#